data_AF-A0A945ZTZ9-F1
#
_entry.id   AF-A0A945ZTZ9-F1
#
_cell.length_a   1.000
_cell.length_b   1.000
_cell.length_c   1.000
_cell.angle_alpha   90.00
_cell.angle_beta   90.00
_cell.angle_gamma   90.00
#
_symmetry.space_group_name_H-M   'P 1'
#
loop_
_entity.id
_entity.type
_entity.pdbx_description
1 polymer ?
#
loop_
_entity_poly.entity_id
_entity_poly.type
_entity_poly.pdbx_seq_one_letter_code
_entity_poly.pdbx_strand_id
1 'polypeptide(L)'
;MNKSSEAFDTARSEYIEGYVKKKEHIFPTLSLIAKEFKISLSTLRKKAANEGWYKKRKHHQNSQEEFEMRKQFKGKYSKLAQVSRNSLVFVEYFQNAINEEIEKVKNNKTTHSIEDMNRLITCSQKIQRLAEQANTTLTNLENPLMSLTD
;
A
#
# COMPACT_ATOMS: atom_id res chain seq x y z
N MET A 1 38.57 -13.59 21.64
CA MET A 1 37.11 -13.60 21.34
C MET A 1 36.65 -15.06 21.25
N ASN A 2 35.57 -15.41 21.94
CA ASN A 2 35.11 -16.81 22.08
C ASN A 2 34.28 -17.21 20.84
N LYS A 3 34.87 -18.00 19.94
CA LYS A 3 34.23 -18.49 18.69
C LYS A 3 32.87 -19.15 18.89
N SER A 4 32.59 -19.68 20.08
CA SER A 4 31.30 -20.28 20.41
C SER A 4 30.18 -19.27 20.65
N SER A 5 30.46 -18.08 21.18
CA SER A 5 29.45 -17.04 21.41
C SER A 5 28.93 -16.49 20.09
N GLU A 6 29.84 -16.17 19.17
CA GLU A 6 29.53 -15.68 17.83
C GLU A 6 28.64 -16.67 17.07
N ALA A 7 28.95 -17.97 17.13
CA ALA A 7 28.14 -19.00 16.48
C ALA A 7 26.69 -19.06 17.01
N PHE A 8 26.48 -18.83 18.32
CA PHE A 8 25.12 -18.77 18.87
C PHE A 8 24.39 -17.48 18.52
N ASP A 9 25.10 -16.36 18.44
CA ASP A 9 24.52 -15.06 18.08
C ASP A 9 24.09 -15.05 16.61
N THR A 10 24.91 -15.61 15.72
CA THR A 10 24.53 -15.79 14.30
C THR A 10 23.38 -16.79 14.14
N ALA A 11 23.43 -17.93 14.84
CA ALA A 11 22.33 -18.90 14.85
C ALA A 11 21.01 -18.30 15.36
N ARG A 12 21.09 -17.38 16.33
CA ARG A 12 19.94 -16.63 16.84
C ARG A 12 19.37 -15.71 15.77
N SER A 13 20.21 -14.89 15.15
CA SER A 13 19.79 -13.97 14.10
C SER A 13 19.13 -14.72 12.94
N GLU A 14 19.76 -15.77 12.40
CA GLU A 14 19.15 -16.54 11.31
C GLU A 14 17.85 -17.24 11.69
N TYR A 15 17.71 -17.70 12.94
CA TYR A 15 16.46 -18.30 13.40
C TYR A 15 15.32 -17.28 13.56
N ILE A 16 15.62 -16.07 14.05
CA ILE A 16 14.65 -15.03 14.36
C ILE A 16 14.30 -14.21 13.12
N GLU A 17 15.31 -13.74 12.41
CA GLU A 17 15.20 -12.86 11.25
C GLU A 17 15.04 -13.64 9.94
N GLY A 18 15.38 -14.93 9.91
CA GLY A 18 15.34 -15.72 8.69
C GLY A 18 16.43 -15.32 7.68
N TYR A 19 16.33 -15.86 6.47
CA TYR A 19 17.22 -15.50 5.36
C TYR A 19 16.47 -15.53 4.03
N VAL A 20 16.98 -14.82 3.03
CA VAL A 20 16.38 -14.79 1.69
C VAL A 20 17.06 -15.82 0.80
N LYS A 21 16.27 -16.75 0.23
CA LYS A 21 16.75 -17.73 -0.74
C LYS A 21 15.81 -17.77 -1.93
N LYS A 22 16.35 -17.60 -3.14
CA LYS A 22 15.56 -17.59 -4.39
C LYS A 22 14.35 -16.64 -4.36
N LYS A 23 14.52 -15.45 -3.77
CA LYS A 23 13.48 -14.41 -3.57
C LYS A 23 12.38 -14.74 -2.54
N GLU A 24 12.46 -15.88 -1.86
CA GLU A 24 11.57 -16.21 -0.74
C GLU A 24 12.29 -15.99 0.59
N HIS A 25 11.57 -15.42 1.56
CA HIS A 25 12.08 -15.24 2.91
C HIS A 25 11.76 -16.48 3.75
N ILE A 26 12.80 -17.19 4.16
CA ILE A 26 12.70 -18.50 4.81
C ILE A 26 13.09 -18.36 6.27
N PHE A 27 12.25 -18.89 7.15
CA PHE A 27 12.56 -18.99 8.56
C PHE A 27 12.93 -20.43 8.96
N PRO A 28 14.22 -20.74 9.14
CA PRO A 28 14.70 -22.10 9.36
C PRO A 28 14.24 -22.69 10.69
N THR A 29 14.18 -24.02 10.80
CA THR A 29 13.92 -24.69 12.09
C THR A 29 15.18 -24.73 12.94
N LEU A 30 15.04 -24.87 14.26
CA LEU A 30 16.19 -25.04 15.16
C LEU A 30 17.06 -26.25 14.79
N SER A 31 16.48 -27.28 14.15
CA SER A 31 17.22 -28.46 13.67
C SER A 31 18.16 -28.10 12.51
N LEU A 32 17.68 -27.30 11.56
CA LEU A 32 18.48 -26.82 10.44
C LEU A 32 19.61 -25.91 10.91
N ILE A 33 19.30 -24.97 11.82
CA ILE A 33 20.30 -24.09 12.43
C ILE A 33 21.35 -24.90 13.21
N ALA A 34 20.94 -25.87 14.02
CA ALA A 34 21.86 -26.74 14.75
C ALA A 34 22.84 -27.47 13.82
N LYS A 35 22.33 -27.97 12.69
CA LYS A 35 23.13 -28.65 11.66
C LYS A 35 24.11 -27.69 10.98
N GLU A 36 23.64 -26.51 10.57
CA GLU A 36 24.44 -25.50 9.86
C GLU A 36 25.60 -24.99 10.72
N PHE A 37 25.31 -24.60 11.96
CA PHE A 37 26.29 -24.02 12.88
C PHE A 37 27.09 -25.06 13.66
N LYS A 38 26.88 -26.36 13.40
CA LYS A 38 27.51 -27.49 14.11
C LYS A 38 27.33 -27.39 15.64
N ILE A 39 26.14 -26.97 16.07
CA ILE A 39 25.76 -26.83 17.49
C ILE A 39 24.88 -28.02 17.86
N SER A 40 25.07 -28.59 19.05
CA SER A 40 24.14 -29.59 19.57
C SER A 40 22.72 -29.03 19.68
N LEU A 41 21.75 -29.71 19.06
CA LEU A 41 20.35 -29.30 19.07
C LEU A 41 19.78 -29.18 20.50
N SER A 42 20.22 -30.02 21.44
CA SER A 42 19.76 -29.95 22.83
C SER A 42 20.24 -28.67 23.52
N THR A 43 21.49 -28.27 23.27
CA THR A 43 22.08 -27.02 23.78
C THR A 43 21.38 -25.81 23.15
N LEU A 44 21.15 -25.84 21.84
CA LEU A 44 20.47 -24.76 21.14
C LEU A 44 19.02 -24.57 21.62
N ARG A 45 18.27 -25.67 21.83
CA ARG A 45 16.91 -25.61 22.36
C ARG A 45 16.84 -24.97 23.75
N LYS A 46 17.77 -25.33 24.65
CA LYS A 46 17.85 -24.73 25.99
C LYS A 46 18.11 -23.22 25.91
N LYS A 47 19.09 -22.81 25.09
CA LYS A 47 19.41 -21.38 24.91
C LYS A 47 18.25 -20.60 24.28
N ALA A 48 17.64 -21.15 23.23
CA ALA A 48 16.49 -20.55 22.56
C ALA A 48 15.27 -20.39 23.47
N ALA A 49 15.03 -21.34 24.37
CA ALA A 49 13.97 -21.26 25.37
C ALA A 49 14.26 -20.16 26.40
N ASN A 50 15.46 -20.15 26.97
CA ASN A 50 15.86 -19.16 27.99
C ASN A 50 15.81 -17.72 27.46
N GLU A 51 16.17 -17.51 26.19
CA GLU A 51 16.18 -16.20 25.55
C GLU A 51 14.88 -15.85 24.79
N GLY A 52 13.88 -16.74 24.82
CA GLY A 52 12.57 -16.51 24.22
C GLY A 52 12.57 -16.34 22.70
N TRP A 53 13.44 -17.06 21.98
CA TRP A 53 13.66 -16.87 20.54
C TRP A 53 12.38 -17.05 19.71
N TYR A 54 11.54 -18.01 20.07
CA TYR A 54 10.27 -18.24 19.37
C TYR A 54 9.33 -17.03 19.42
N LYS A 55 9.21 -16.39 20.58
CA LYS A 55 8.38 -15.19 20.75
C LYS A 55 8.95 -14.02 19.93
N LYS A 56 10.27 -13.84 19.96
CA LYS A 56 10.98 -12.80 19.17
C LYS A 56 10.80 -13.01 17.66
N ARG A 57 10.94 -14.25 17.18
CA ARG A 57 10.70 -14.62 15.79
C ARG A 57 9.27 -14.30 15.37
N LYS A 58 8.27 -14.71 16.16
CA LYS A 58 6.87 -14.45 15.84
C LYS A 58 6.57 -12.95 15.75
N HIS A 59 7.16 -12.16 16.64
CA HIS A 59 7.05 -10.70 16.58
C HIS A 59 7.68 -10.15 15.29
N HIS A 60 8.89 -10.60 14.94
CA HIS A 60 9.56 -10.17 13.71
C HIS A 60 8.77 -10.53 12.44
N GLN A 61 8.22 -11.75 12.37
CA GLN A 61 7.35 -12.20 11.28
C GLN A 61 6.15 -11.29 11.11
N ASN A 62 5.43 -11.00 12.20
CA ASN A 62 4.27 -10.11 12.16
C ASN A 62 4.66 -8.69 11.70
N SER A 63 5.79 -8.15 12.18
CA SER A 63 6.27 -6.82 11.76
C SER A 63 6.66 -6.77 10.29
N GLN A 64 7.25 -7.83 9.74
CA GLN A 64 7.55 -7.90 8.31
C GLN A 64 6.28 -8.00 7.45
N GLU A 65 5.31 -8.83 7.85
CA GLU A 65 4.01 -8.92 7.17
C GLU A 65 3.29 -7.57 7.19
N GLU A 66 3.30 -6.89 8.34
CA GLU A 66 2.75 -5.53 8.47
C GLU A 66 3.46 -4.53 7.57
N PHE A 67 4.80 -4.58 7.49
CA PHE A 67 5.58 -3.72 6.61
C PHE A 67 5.25 -3.94 5.13
N GLU A 68 5.21 -5.19 4.66
CA GLU A 68 4.88 -5.50 3.27
C GLU A 68 3.43 -5.15 2.94
N MET A 69 2.49 -5.37 3.86
CA MET A 69 1.13 -4.85 3.74
C MET A 69 1.13 -3.33 3.59
N ARG A 70 1.75 -2.58 4.52
CA ARG A 70 1.82 -1.11 4.48
C ARG A 70 2.44 -0.61 3.17
N LYS A 71 3.49 -1.26 2.67
CA LYS A 71 4.16 -0.93 1.41
C LYS A 71 3.26 -1.14 0.20
N GLN A 72 2.56 -2.28 0.12
CA GLN A 72 1.59 -2.54 -0.95
C GLN A 72 0.41 -1.57 -0.90
N PHE A 73 -0.12 -1.31 0.30
CA PHE A 73 -1.19 -0.34 0.50
C PHE A 73 -0.73 1.04 0.05
N LYS A 74 0.39 1.58 0.55
CA LYS A 74 0.90 2.91 0.16
C LYS A 74 1.06 3.07 -1.36
N GLY A 75 1.50 2.04 -2.07
CA GLY A 75 1.56 2.03 -3.54
C GLY A 75 0.19 2.13 -4.20
N LYS A 76 -0.81 1.37 -3.72
CA LYS A 76 -2.20 1.44 -4.20
C LYS A 76 -2.86 2.79 -3.90
N TYR A 77 -2.68 3.33 -2.71
CA TYR A 77 -3.15 4.66 -2.31
C TYR A 77 -2.54 5.76 -3.21
N SER A 78 -1.24 5.69 -3.49
CA SER A 78 -0.56 6.64 -4.39
C SER A 78 -1.13 6.61 -5.81
N LYS A 79 -1.38 5.40 -6.35
CA LYS A 79 -1.97 5.26 -7.69
C LYS A 79 -3.40 5.77 -7.73
N LEU A 80 -4.19 5.46 -6.70
CA LEU A 80 -5.58 5.89 -6.60
C LEU A 80 -5.69 7.42 -6.48
N ALA A 81 -4.85 8.03 -5.64
CA ALA A 81 -4.76 9.49 -5.54
C ALA A 81 -4.37 10.15 -6.87
N GLN A 82 -3.41 9.58 -7.59
CA GLN A 82 -3.00 10.07 -8.90
C GLN A 82 -4.14 9.99 -9.93
N VAL A 83 -4.84 8.85 -9.99
CA VAL A 83 -5.98 8.67 -10.90
C VAL A 83 -7.09 9.68 -10.56
N SER A 84 -7.44 9.83 -9.28
CA SER A 84 -8.47 10.79 -8.86
C SER A 84 -8.12 12.23 -9.23
N ARG A 85 -6.86 12.65 -9.02
CA ARG A 85 -6.40 13.99 -9.43
C ARG A 85 -6.47 14.18 -10.95
N ASN A 86 -6.04 13.19 -11.73
CA ASN A 86 -6.14 13.26 -13.19
C ASN A 86 -7.61 13.36 -13.64
N SER A 87 -8.52 12.61 -13.01
CA SER A 87 -9.95 12.68 -13.29
C SER A 87 -10.53 14.08 -13.02
N LEU A 88 -10.10 14.75 -11.94
CA LEU A 88 -10.53 16.11 -11.65
C LEU A 88 -10.05 17.12 -12.71
N VAL A 89 -8.81 16.99 -13.20
CA VAL A 89 -8.32 17.83 -14.31
C VAL A 89 -9.16 17.64 -15.58
N PHE A 90 -9.54 16.40 -15.90
CA PHE A 90 -10.43 16.15 -17.05
C PHE A 90 -11.83 16.73 -16.84
N VAL A 91 -12.38 16.61 -15.63
CA VAL A 91 -13.67 17.22 -15.25
C VAL A 91 -13.63 18.72 -15.49
N GLU A 92 -12.59 19.41 -15.02
CA GLU A 92 -12.42 20.85 -15.21
C GLU A 92 -12.38 21.23 -16.70
N TYR A 93 -11.61 20.50 -17.50
CA TYR A 93 -11.54 20.72 -18.94
C TYR A 93 -12.93 20.62 -19.61
N PHE A 94 -13.67 19.55 -19.34
CA PHE A 94 -14.99 19.37 -19.94
C PHE A 94 -16.01 20.39 -19.44
N GLN A 95 -15.92 20.78 -18.16
CA GLN A 95 -16.79 21.80 -17.59
C GLN A 95 -16.58 23.16 -18.27
N ASN A 96 -15.34 23.52 -18.56
CA ASN A 96 -15.02 24.73 -19.33
C ASN A 96 -15.61 24.67 -20.75
N ALA A 97 -15.40 23.58 -21.46
CA ALA A 97 -15.93 23.42 -22.83
C ALA A 97 -17.47 23.48 -22.88
N ILE A 98 -18.15 22.87 -21.90
CA ILE A 98 -19.62 22.93 -21.80
C ILE A 98 -20.08 24.35 -21.49
N ASN A 99 -19.42 25.06 -20.57
CA ASN A 99 -19.75 26.43 -20.23
C ASN A 99 -19.58 27.38 -21.42
N GLU A 100 -18.50 27.23 -22.19
CA GLU A 100 -18.29 27.99 -23.43
C GLU A 100 -19.43 27.78 -24.42
N GLU A 101 -19.89 26.54 -24.59
CA GLU A 101 -20.98 26.22 -25.51
C GLU A 101 -22.32 26.80 -25.02
N ILE A 102 -22.61 26.71 -23.72
CA ILE A 102 -23.79 27.34 -23.11
C ILE A 102 -23.79 28.86 -23.38
N GLU A 103 -22.65 29.52 -23.25
CA GLU A 103 -22.54 30.97 -23.51
C GLU A 103 -22.74 31.31 -25.00
N LYS A 104 -22.29 30.47 -25.94
CA LYS A 104 -22.58 30.67 -27.37
C LYS A 104 -24.08 30.56 -27.66
N VAL A 105 -24.75 29.60 -27.06
CA VAL A 105 -26.21 29.40 -27.19
C VAL A 105 -26.98 30.59 -26.64
N LYS A 106 -26.65 31.05 -25.41
CA LYS A 106 -27.28 32.23 -24.80
C LYS A 106 -27.15 33.49 -25.66
N ASN A 107 -26.00 33.65 -26.31
CA ASN A 107 -25.72 34.77 -27.19
C ASN A 107 -26.27 34.58 -28.62
N ASN A 108 -27.10 33.56 -28.86
CA ASN A 108 -27.66 33.19 -30.17
C ASN A 108 -26.59 32.97 -31.26
N LYS A 109 -25.36 32.62 -30.88
CA LYS A 109 -24.25 32.35 -31.82
C LYS A 109 -24.30 30.95 -32.41
N THR A 110 -24.89 30.01 -31.66
CA THR A 110 -25.13 28.63 -32.08
C THR A 110 -26.54 28.21 -31.66
N THR A 111 -27.24 27.50 -32.55
CA THR A 111 -28.52 26.86 -32.25
C THR A 111 -28.31 25.35 -32.11
N HIS A 112 -28.76 24.80 -30.99
CA HIS A 112 -28.74 23.35 -30.75
C HIS A 112 -30.15 22.78 -30.82
N SER A 113 -30.24 21.53 -31.27
CA SER A 113 -31.48 20.77 -31.14
C SER A 113 -31.78 20.46 -29.66
N ILE A 114 -33.03 20.15 -29.36
CA ILE A 114 -33.43 19.66 -28.03
C ILE A 114 -32.65 18.37 -27.68
N GLU A 115 -32.36 17.53 -28.67
CA GLU A 115 -31.58 16.30 -28.48
C GLU A 115 -30.14 16.60 -28.06
N ASP A 116 -29.49 17.56 -28.71
CA ASP A 116 -28.11 17.97 -28.37
C ASP A 116 -28.04 18.58 -26.97
N MET A 117 -29.04 19.39 -26.58
CA MET A 117 -29.13 19.93 -25.23
C MET A 117 -29.31 18.83 -24.18
N ASN A 118 -30.14 17.83 -24.45
CA ASN A 118 -30.29 16.66 -23.56
C ASN A 118 -28.99 15.85 -23.43
N ARG A 119 -28.23 15.70 -24.52
CA ARG A 119 -26.91 15.04 -24.49
C ARG A 119 -25.92 15.84 -23.63
N LEU A 120 -25.90 17.17 -23.76
CA LEU A 120 -25.05 18.06 -22.94
C LEU A 120 -25.39 17.95 -21.45
N ILE A 121 -26.67 18.01 -21.09
CA ILE A 121 -27.13 17.84 -19.70
C ILE A 121 -26.66 16.49 -19.13
N THR A 122 -26.81 15.43 -19.92
CA THR A 122 -26.36 14.08 -19.52
C THR A 122 -24.84 14.01 -19.31
N CYS A 123 -24.05 14.64 -20.19
CA CYS A 123 -22.60 14.72 -20.01
C CYS A 123 -22.22 15.49 -18.74
N SER A 124 -22.86 16.65 -18.50
CA SER A 124 -22.62 17.45 -17.29
C SER A 124 -22.90 16.66 -16.01
N GLN A 125 -24.02 15.93 -15.95
CA GLN A 125 -24.37 15.09 -14.80
C GLN A 125 -23.34 13.97 -14.57
N LYS A 126 -22.84 13.33 -15.64
CA LYS A 126 -21.79 12.32 -15.54
C LYS A 126 -20.48 12.91 -15.01
N ILE A 127 -20.09 14.08 -15.50
CA ILE A 127 -18.90 14.82 -15.06
C ILE A 127 -18.99 15.15 -13.57
N GLN A 128 -20.14 15.68 -13.13
CA GLN A 128 -20.37 16.02 -11.72
C GLN A 128 -20.25 14.79 -10.81
N ARG A 129 -20.85 13.66 -11.21
CA ARG A 129 -20.74 12.39 -10.46
C ARG A 129 -19.28 11.89 -10.39
N LEU A 130 -18.53 12.00 -11.48
CA LEU A 130 -17.11 11.60 -11.49
C LEU A 130 -16.27 12.48 -10.55
N ALA A 131 -16.55 13.78 -10.50
CA ALA A 131 -15.88 14.71 -9.60
C ALA A 131 -16.13 14.35 -8.13
N GLU A 132 -17.40 14.09 -7.76
CA GLU A 132 -17.76 13.66 -6.41
C GLU A 132 -17.07 12.35 -6.01
N GLN A 133 -17.02 11.37 -6.91
CA GLN A 133 -16.34 10.11 -6.68
C GLN A 133 -14.82 10.29 -6.51
N ALA A 134 -14.19 11.12 -7.32
CA ALA A 134 -12.77 11.42 -7.23
C ALA A 134 -12.43 12.13 -5.91
N ASN A 135 -13.22 13.14 -5.52
CA ASN A 135 -13.07 13.86 -4.25
C ASN A 135 -13.29 12.95 -3.05
N THR A 136 -14.38 12.17 -3.03
CA THR A 136 -14.65 11.21 -1.95
C THR A 136 -13.51 10.22 -1.79
N THR A 137 -12.97 9.74 -2.92
CA THR A 137 -11.82 8.85 -2.91
C THR A 137 -10.63 9.53 -2.25
N LEU A 138 -10.24 10.73 -2.69
CA LEU A 138 -9.12 11.48 -2.12
C LEU A 138 -9.28 11.73 -0.62
N THR A 139 -10.45 12.22 -0.19
CA THR A 139 -10.76 12.43 1.23
C THR A 139 -10.62 11.14 2.06
N ASN A 140 -11.09 10.00 1.53
CA ASN A 140 -10.93 8.71 2.18
C ASN A 140 -9.48 8.22 2.21
N LEU A 141 -8.61 8.67 1.30
CA LEU A 141 -7.18 8.39 1.37
C LEU A 141 -6.48 9.27 2.42
N GLU A 142 -6.96 10.52 2.61
CA GLU A 142 -6.37 11.50 3.51
C GLU A 142 -6.78 11.29 4.99
N ASN A 143 -8.03 10.88 5.26
CA ASN A 143 -8.54 10.71 6.62
C ASN A 143 -7.79 9.67 7.49
N PRO A 144 -7.45 8.46 7.01
CA PRO A 144 -6.69 7.48 7.81
C PRO A 144 -5.24 7.94 8.07
N LEU A 145 -4.67 8.77 7.19
CA LEU A 145 -3.32 9.32 7.37
C LEU A 145 -3.29 10.35 8.50
N MET A 146 -4.33 11.18 8.64
CA MET A 146 -4.44 12.16 9.72
C MET A 146 -4.56 11.49 11.10
N SER A 147 -5.35 10.39 11.20
CA SER A 147 -5.47 9.63 12.46
C SER A 147 -4.23 8.86 12.88
N LEU A 148 -3.25 8.69 11.99
CA LEU A 148 -1.97 8.03 12.27
C LEU A 148 -0.87 9.02 12.70
N THR A 149 -1.14 10.33 12.57
CA THR A 149 -0.21 11.42 12.91
C THR A 149 -0.55 12.17 14.21
N ASP A 150 -1.67 11.82 14.85
CA ASP A 150 -2.06 12.26 16.21
C ASP A 150 -1.71 11.19 17.26
#